data_AF-A0A0K1QAB1-F1
#
_entry.id   AF-A0A0K1QAB1-F1
#
_cell.length_a   1.000
_cell.length_b   1.000
_cell.length_c   1.000
_cell.angle_alpha   90.00
_cell.angle_beta   90.00
_cell.angle_gamma   90.00
#
_symmetry.space_group_name_H-M   'P 1'
#
loop_
_entity.id
_entity.type
_entity.pdbx_description
1 polymer ?
#
loop_
_entity_poly.entity_id
_entity_poly.type
_entity_poly.pdbx_seq_one_letter_code
_entity_poly.pdbx_strand_id
1 'polypeptide(L)'
;MSRVTGTLEVRLSPQDLSGTRLEMCHAPSTGDPHCAVSELRWHLDALSCGTRLSDRRNAVTFDTSPRVSSEGVSLSPTYYPGAGEEFADGDRFTIRLLDPSESTVLAETSGTVAHFAVTSTPACQGDEPVCRSGSF
;
A
#
# COMPACT_ATOMS: atom_id res chain seq x y z
N MET A 1 -9.23 -13.04 4.23
CA MET A 1 -8.73 -11.88 3.44
C MET A 1 -7.22 -11.76 3.60
N SER A 2 -6.48 -11.64 2.50
CA SER A 2 -5.02 -11.46 2.52
C SER A 2 -4.63 -9.97 2.51
N ARG A 3 -3.44 -9.58 2.97
CA ARG A 3 -2.91 -8.22 2.84
C ARG A 3 -1.38 -8.18 2.82
N VAL A 4 -0.81 -7.11 2.26
CA VAL A 4 0.64 -6.87 2.29
C VAL A 4 0.92 -5.45 2.75
N THR A 5 1.83 -5.29 3.69
CA THR A 5 2.31 -3.98 4.14
C THR A 5 3.77 -3.81 3.71
N GLY A 6 4.12 -2.65 3.16
CA GLY A 6 5.52 -2.28 2.93
C GLY A 6 5.83 -0.92 3.57
N THR A 7 7.10 -0.52 3.55
CA THR A 7 7.53 0.79 4.08
C THR A 7 8.19 1.64 2.99
N LEU A 8 7.77 2.90 2.88
CA LEU A 8 8.36 3.88 1.97
C LEU A 8 8.79 5.12 2.76
N GLU A 9 10.08 5.45 2.70
CA GLU A 9 10.64 6.67 3.30
C GLU A 9 10.65 7.80 2.26
N VAL A 10 10.07 8.95 2.61
CA VAL A 10 9.90 10.09 1.69
C VAL A 10 10.49 11.35 2.32
N ARG A 11 11.45 11.97 1.65
CA ARG A 11 12.15 13.18 2.12
C ARG A 11 11.44 14.47 1.72
N LEU A 12 10.14 14.55 2.00
CA LEU A 12 9.30 15.71 1.74
C LEU A 12 8.49 16.04 2.99
N SER A 13 8.02 17.28 3.09
CA SER A 13 7.10 17.64 4.15
C SER A 13 5.74 16.96 3.92
N PRO A 14 4.98 16.62 4.97
CA PRO A 14 3.68 15.97 4.80
C PRO A 14 2.67 16.83 4.01
N GLN A 15 2.82 18.16 4.01
CA GLN A 15 1.99 19.07 3.23
C GLN A 15 2.27 18.94 1.73
N ASP A 16 3.54 18.78 1.34
CA ASP A 16 3.95 18.58 -0.06
C ASP A 16 3.54 17.22 -0.60
N LEU A 17 3.21 16.26 0.27
CA LEU A 17 2.67 14.96 -0.12
C LEU A 17 1.18 15.02 -0.46
N SER A 18 0.45 16.07 -0.10
CA SER A 18 -0.97 16.16 -0.40
C SER A 18 -1.21 16.29 -1.91
N GLY A 19 -2.11 15.47 -2.45
CA GLY A 19 -2.39 15.38 -3.89
C GLY A 19 -1.44 14.47 -4.67
N THR A 20 -0.39 13.94 -4.02
CA THR A 20 0.47 12.92 -4.65
C THR A 20 -0.26 11.59 -4.81
N ARG A 21 0.15 10.81 -5.79
CA ARG A 21 -0.42 9.49 -6.08
C ARG A 21 0.44 8.42 -5.44
N LEU A 22 -0.12 7.70 -4.48
CA LEU A 22 0.45 6.48 -3.93
C LEU A 22 -0.01 5.30 -4.78
N GLU A 23 0.94 4.51 -5.27
CA GLU A 23 0.72 3.29 -6.03
C GLU A 23 1.42 2.13 -5.33
N MET A 24 0.73 1.01 -5.20
CA MET A 24 1.31 -0.24 -4.73
C MET A 24 0.96 -1.35 -5.73
N CYS A 25 1.98 -1.81 -6.44
CA CYS A 25 1.85 -2.81 -7.49
C CYS A 25 2.21 -4.19 -6.97
N HIS A 26 1.34 -5.16 -7.24
CA HIS A 26 1.58 -6.57 -7.04
C HIS A 26 2.03 -7.18 -8.39
N ALA A 27 3.21 -7.80 -8.39
CA ALA A 27 3.73 -8.59 -9.49
C ALA A 27 3.79 -10.06 -9.05
N PRO A 28 2.70 -10.83 -9.28
CA PRO A 28 2.66 -12.23 -8.90
C PRO A 28 3.65 -13.03 -9.74
N SER A 29 4.06 -14.19 -9.22
CA SER A 29 4.90 -15.14 -9.98
C SER A 29 4.22 -15.66 -11.25
N THR A 30 2.88 -15.64 -11.28
CA THR A 30 2.05 -16.03 -12.42
C THR A 30 0.91 -15.03 -12.63
N GLY A 31 0.70 -14.58 -13.87
CA GLY A 31 -0.32 -13.60 -14.21
C GLY A 31 0.24 -12.20 -14.49
N ASP A 32 -0.66 -11.26 -14.76
CA ASP A 32 -0.26 -9.89 -15.09
C ASP A 32 -0.10 -9.02 -13.82
N PRO A 33 0.92 -8.16 -13.77
CA PRO A 33 1.09 -7.21 -12.69
C PRO A 33 -0.06 -6.20 -12.70
N HIS A 34 -0.46 -5.78 -11.52
CA HIS A 34 -1.54 -4.84 -11.34
C HIS A 34 -1.30 -4.00 -10.09
N CYS A 35 -1.92 -2.82 -10.03
CA CYS A 35 -1.63 -1.85 -8.98
C CYS A 35 -2.90 -1.34 -8.32
N ALA A 36 -2.82 -1.20 -7.01
CA ALA A 36 -3.78 -0.42 -6.24
C ALA A 36 -3.24 1.00 -6.07
N VAL A 37 -4.13 1.98 -6.09
CA VAL A 37 -3.77 3.39 -6.09
C VAL A 37 -4.61 4.14 -5.07
N SER A 38 -4.01 5.15 -4.46
CA SER A 38 -4.71 6.16 -3.67
C SER A 38 -4.07 7.53 -3.86
N GLU A 39 -4.85 8.58 -3.69
CA GLU A 39 -4.35 9.95 -3.62
C GLU A 39 -4.08 10.29 -2.16
N LEU A 40 -2.89 10.79 -1.82
CA LEU A 40 -2.61 11.20 -0.45
C LEU A 40 -3.28 12.54 -0.14
N ARG A 41 -3.78 12.68 1.09
CA ARG A 41 -4.44 13.90 1.57
C ARG A 41 -3.89 14.29 2.92
N TRP A 42 -3.38 15.52 3.01
CA TRP A 42 -3.06 16.14 4.28
C TRP A 42 -4.27 16.93 4.78
N HIS A 43 -4.82 16.54 5.94
CA HIS A 43 -5.97 17.20 6.54
C HIS A 43 -5.93 17.06 8.06
N LEU A 44 -6.19 18.16 8.79
CA LEU A 44 -6.16 18.21 10.27
C LEU A 44 -4.90 17.57 10.86
N ASP A 45 -3.73 17.95 10.31
CA ASP A 45 -2.41 17.46 10.73
C ASP A 45 -2.20 15.93 10.63
N ALA A 46 -2.96 15.28 9.76
CA ALA A 46 -2.82 13.86 9.45
C ALA A 46 -2.75 13.61 7.94
N LEU A 47 -1.83 12.72 7.56
CA LEU A 47 -1.73 12.21 6.19
C LEU A 47 -2.59 10.96 6.08
N SER A 48 -3.51 10.93 5.11
CA SER A 48 -4.41 9.79 4.89
C SER A 48 -4.53 9.47 3.40
N CYS A 49 -5.00 8.27 3.11
CA CYS A 49 -5.37 7.85 1.76
C CYS A 49 -6.76 8.38 1.42
N GLY A 50 -6.86 9.15 0.35
CA GLY A 50 -8.10 9.61 -0.26
C GLY A 50 -8.72 8.56 -1.18
N THR A 51 -10.01 8.75 -1.49
CA THR A 51 -10.75 7.88 -2.43
C THR A 51 -10.39 8.21 -3.87
N ARG A 52 -9.32 7.60 -4.38
CA ARG A 52 -9.13 7.43 -5.83
C ARG A 52 -9.01 5.94 -6.13
N LEU A 53 -10.16 5.28 -6.23
CA LEU A 53 -10.28 3.86 -6.57
C LEU A 53 -9.92 3.66 -8.05
N SER A 54 -8.67 3.40 -8.39
CA SER A 54 -8.37 2.76 -9.67
C SER A 54 -8.75 1.28 -9.54
N ASP A 55 -9.77 0.87 -10.29
CA ASP A 55 -10.41 -0.45 -10.25
C ASP A 55 -10.85 -0.91 -8.87
N ARG A 56 -12.17 -0.99 -8.65
CA ARG A 56 -12.83 -1.43 -7.40
C ARG A 56 -12.43 -2.83 -6.88
N ARG A 57 -11.43 -3.47 -7.49
CA ARG A 57 -10.92 -4.77 -7.08
C ARG A 57 -9.95 -4.61 -5.92
N ASN A 58 -8.95 -3.73 -6.03
CA ASN A 58 -7.82 -3.70 -5.10
C ASN A 58 -7.74 -2.34 -4.43
N ALA A 59 -7.18 -2.29 -3.22
CA ALA A 59 -7.06 -1.05 -2.47
C ALA A 59 -5.67 -0.91 -1.84
N VAL A 60 -5.17 0.32 -1.79
CA VAL A 60 -4.00 0.68 -0.99
C VAL A 60 -4.43 1.77 -0.01
N THR A 61 -4.22 1.53 1.27
CA THR A 61 -4.57 2.46 2.34
C THR A 61 -3.53 2.42 3.46
N PHE A 62 -3.72 3.23 4.49
CA PHE A 62 -2.93 3.18 5.71
C PHE A 62 -3.74 2.53 6.83
N ASP A 63 -3.28 1.38 7.33
CA ASP A 63 -3.83 0.76 8.54
C ASP A 63 -3.37 1.50 9.80
N THR A 64 -2.20 2.13 9.71
CA THR A 64 -1.58 2.96 10.75
C THR A 64 -1.18 4.29 10.17
N SER A 65 -1.36 5.37 10.92
CA SER A 65 -0.98 6.72 10.48
C SER A 65 0.50 6.77 10.05
N PRO A 66 0.81 7.44 8.92
CA PRO A 66 2.17 7.78 8.55
C PRO A 66 2.93 8.46 9.68
N ARG A 67 4.21 8.12 9.83
CA ARG A 67 5.08 8.74 10.84
C ARG A 67 5.78 9.95 10.24
N VAL A 68 5.69 11.09 10.92
CA VAL A 68 6.32 12.35 10.50
C VAL A 68 7.50 12.64 11.40
N SER A 69 8.63 13.04 10.81
CA SER A 69 9.85 13.46 11.50
C SER A 69 10.45 14.71 10.86
N SER A 70 11.54 15.22 11.42
CA SER A 70 12.32 16.31 10.80
C SER A 70 13.02 15.90 9.50
N GLU A 71 13.18 14.60 9.24
CA GLU A 71 13.86 14.09 8.04
C GLU A 71 12.89 13.79 6.88
N GLY A 72 11.58 13.79 7.15
CA GLY A 72 10.54 13.47 6.19
C GLY A 72 9.42 12.62 6.78
N VAL A 73 8.75 11.87 5.92
CA VAL A 73 7.59 11.04 6.24
C VAL A 73 7.86 9.57 5.92
N SER A 74 7.60 8.70 6.88
CA SER A 74 7.62 7.24 6.73
C SER A 74 6.18 6.76 6.50
N LEU A 75 5.93 6.22 5.30
CA LEU A 75 4.63 5.66 4.91
C LEU A 75 4.66 4.13 5.11
N SER A 76 3.58 3.58 5.67
CA SER A 76 3.38 2.12 5.77
C SER A 76 2.09 1.69 5.05
N PRO A 77 2.03 1.83 3.72
CA PRO A 77 0.84 1.46 2.97
C PRO A 77 0.57 -0.03 3.05
N THR A 78 -0.71 -0.38 3.10
CA THR A 78 -1.22 -1.74 3.10
C THR A 78 -2.05 -1.95 1.83
N TYR A 79 -1.64 -2.95 1.06
CA TYR A 79 -2.34 -3.45 -0.10
C TYR A 79 -3.36 -4.51 0.32
N TYR A 80 -4.58 -4.32 -0.16
CA TYR A 80 -5.71 -5.23 -0.03
C TYR A 80 -6.05 -5.78 -1.41
N PRO A 81 -5.92 -7.11 -1.62
CA PRO A 81 -6.25 -7.77 -2.86
C PRO A 81 -7.75 -7.78 -3.11
N GLY A 82 -8.11 -7.90 -4.37
CA GLY A 82 -9.49 -8.10 -4.79
C GLY A 82 -9.96 -9.54 -4.59
N ALA A 83 -11.25 -9.75 -4.79
CA ALA A 83 -11.84 -11.09 -4.70
C ALA A 83 -11.17 -12.05 -5.70
N GLY A 84 -10.70 -13.19 -5.18
CA GLY A 84 -10.04 -14.24 -5.96
C GLY A 84 -8.56 -13.99 -6.25
N GLU A 85 -7.98 -12.88 -5.80
CA GLU A 85 -6.54 -12.66 -5.84
C GLU A 85 -5.88 -13.35 -4.63
N GLU A 86 -4.93 -14.23 -4.92
CA GLU A 86 -4.16 -14.97 -3.93
C GLU A 86 -2.72 -14.47 -3.91
N PHE A 87 -2.13 -14.42 -2.72
CA PHE A 87 -0.71 -14.16 -2.55
C PHE A 87 0.06 -15.45 -2.26
N ALA A 88 1.28 -15.49 -2.79
CA ALA A 88 2.24 -16.55 -2.62
C ALA A 88 3.57 -16.00 -2.08
N ASP A 89 4.24 -16.81 -1.27
CA ASP A 89 5.61 -16.52 -0.85
C ASP A 89 6.47 -16.34 -2.11
N GLY A 90 7.27 -15.27 -2.16
CA GLY A 90 8.03 -14.90 -3.35
C GLY A 90 7.38 -13.84 -4.24
N ASP A 91 6.11 -13.48 -4.02
CA ASP A 91 5.46 -12.39 -4.76
C ASP A 91 6.18 -11.06 -4.53
N ARG A 92 6.36 -10.30 -5.61
CA ARG A 92 7.06 -9.03 -5.61
C ARG A 92 6.07 -7.89 -5.54
N PHE A 93 6.39 -6.92 -4.71
CA PHE A 93 5.64 -5.67 -4.58
C PHE A 93 6.54 -4.48 -4.82
N THR A 94 5.93 -3.43 -5.37
CA THR A 94 6.56 -2.13 -5.58
C THR A 94 5.65 -1.06 -5.04
N ILE A 95 6.19 -0.15 -4.22
CA ILE A 95 5.48 1.05 -3.76
C ILE A 95 6.09 2.25 -4.48
N ARG A 96 5.25 3.08 -5.09
CA ARG A 96 5.64 4.35 -5.71
C ARG A 96 4.82 5.48 -5.14
N LEU A 97 5.48 6.61 -4.98
CA LEU A 97 4.83 7.89 -4.80
C LEU A 97 5.12 8.74 -6.03
N LEU A 98 4.08 9.13 -6.75
CA LEU A 98 4.19 10.01 -7.90
C LEU A 98 3.69 11.41 -7.57
N ASP A 99 4.23 12.40 -8.26
CA ASP A 99 3.72 13.75 -8.20
C ASP A 99 2.26 13.84 -8.69
N PRO A 100 1.52 14.93 -8.41
CA PRO A 100 0.12 15.05 -8.79
C PRO A 100 -0.14 14.94 -10.31
N SER A 101 0.86 15.24 -11.15
CA SER A 101 0.75 15.07 -12.60
C SER A 101 1.04 13.65 -13.11
N GLU A 102 1.42 12.74 -12.20
CA GLU A 102 1.81 11.36 -12.50
C GLU A 102 3.00 11.24 -13.48
N SER A 103 3.82 12.29 -13.57
CA SER A 103 4.95 12.38 -14.51
C SER A 103 6.30 12.07 -13.86
N THR A 104 6.39 12.21 -12.53
CA THR A 104 7.63 12.09 -11.77
C THR A 104 7.43 11.17 -10.58
N VAL A 105 8.34 10.20 -10.41
CA VAL A 105 8.42 9.37 -9.21
C VAL A 105 9.18 10.13 -8.12
N LEU A 106 8.51 10.45 -7.03
CA LEU A 106 9.06 11.16 -5.86
C LEU A 106 9.79 10.22 -4.91
N ALA A 107 9.30 8.99 -4.77
CA ALA A 107 9.91 7.94 -3.97
C ALA A 107 9.45 6.57 -4.48
N GLU A 108 10.32 5.57 -4.38
CA GLU A 108 10.01 4.19 -4.74
C GLU A 108 10.72 3.21 -3.80
N THR A 109 10.05 2.13 -3.47
CA THR A 109 10.68 0.93 -2.91
C THR A 109 10.12 -0.32 -3.57
N SER A 110 10.86 -1.41 -3.51
CA SER A 110 10.37 -2.72 -3.96
C SER A 110 10.94 -3.81 -3.08
N GLY A 111 10.18 -4.87 -2.90
CA GLY A 111 10.64 -6.05 -2.18
C GLY A 111 9.83 -7.28 -2.53
N THR A 112 10.25 -8.40 -1.97
CA THR A 112 9.61 -9.69 -2.14
C THR A 112 9.10 -10.14 -0.78
N VAL A 113 7.85 -10.59 -0.72
CA VAL A 113 7.31 -11.14 0.52
C VAL A 113 7.96 -12.50 0.77
N ALA A 114 8.79 -12.58 1.80
CA ALA A 114 9.49 -13.82 2.14
C ALA A 114 8.53 -14.91 2.63
N HIS A 115 7.50 -14.53 3.38
CA HIS A 115 6.51 -15.46 3.91
C HIS A 115 5.18 -14.77 4.24
N PHE A 116 4.07 -15.38 3.86
CA PHE A 116 2.72 -14.99 4.25
C PHE A 116 2.25 -15.76 5.47
N ALA A 117 2.27 -15.10 6.63
CA ALA A 117 1.79 -15.68 7.87
C ALA A 117 0.26 -15.79 7.87
N VAL A 118 -0.24 -16.96 8.29
CA VAL A 118 -1.66 -17.16 8.57
C VAL A 118 -1.97 -16.63 9.96
N THR A 119 -2.79 -15.59 10.05
CA THR A 119 -3.24 -15.03 11.32
C THR A 119 -4.70 -15.39 11.57
N SER A 120 -4.96 -16.07 12.70
CA SER A 120 -6.30 -16.24 13.27
C SER A 120 -6.65 -15.01 14.11
N THR A 121 -6.83 -13.86 13.47
CA THR A 121 -7.25 -12.62 14.16
C THR A 121 -8.71 -12.31 13.83
N PRO A 122 -9.49 -11.77 14.78
CA PRO A 122 -10.90 -11.44 14.58
C PRO A 122 -11.14 -10.26 13.63
N ALA A 123 -10.08 -9.71 13.02
CA ALA A 123 -10.13 -8.59 12.08
C ALA A 123 -10.33 -9.02 10.61
N CYS A 124 -10.51 -10.32 10.34
CA CYS A 124 -11.02 -10.76 9.05
C CYS A 124 -12.44 -10.22 8.88
N GLN A 125 -12.60 -9.11 8.15
CA GLN A 125 -13.93 -8.63 7.80
C GLN A 125 -14.57 -9.61 6.80
N GLY A 126 -15.79 -10.07 7.11
CA GLY A 126 -16.58 -10.99 6.28
C GLY A 126 -16.60 -12.45 6.79
N ASP A 127 -17.15 -13.35 5.98
CA ASP A 127 -17.32 -14.79 6.29
C ASP A 127 -16.04 -15.64 6.12
N GLU A 128 -14.86 -15.03 5.96
CA GLU A 128 -13.62 -15.78 5.75
C GLU A 128 -12.89 -16.10 7.07
N PRO A 129 -12.71 -17.40 7.43
CA PRO A 129 -12.16 -17.81 8.72
C PRO A 129 -10.64 -17.61 8.86
N VAL A 130 -9.94 -17.17 7.81
CA VAL A 130 -8.48 -17.09 7.77
C VAL A 130 -8.00 -15.83 7.03
N CYS A 131 -7.09 -15.08 7.65
CA CYS A 131 -6.39 -13.97 7.02
C CYS A 131 -4.91 -14.29 6.84
N ARG A 132 -4.32 -13.89 5.71
CA ARG A 132 -2.88 -14.00 5.45
C ARG A 132 -2.27 -12.62 5.38
N SER A 133 -1.13 -12.41 6.03
CA SER A 133 -0.42 -11.14 5.97
C SER A 133 1.03 -11.35 5.62
N GLY A 134 1.52 -10.53 4.69
CA GLY A 134 2.92 -10.44 4.31
C GLY A 134 3.47 -9.04 4.54
N SER A 135 4.79 -8.93 4.60
CA SER A 135 5.49 -7.65 4.59
C SER A 135 6.80 -7.72 3.83
N PHE A 136 7.26 -6.57 3.34
CA PHE A 136 8.57 -6.41 2.69
C PHE A 136 9.18 -5.04 2.99
#